data_AF-A0A7H4MNI5-F1
#
_entry.id   AF-A0A7H4MNI5-F1
#
_cell.length_a   1.000
_cell.length_b   1.000
_cell.length_c   1.000
_cell.angle_alpha   90.00
_cell.angle_beta   90.00
_cell.angle_gamma   90.00
#
_symmetry.space_group_name_H-M   'P 1'
#
loop_
_entity.id
_entity.type
_entity.pdbx_description
1 polymer ?
#
loop_
_entity_poly.entity_id
_entity_poly.type
_entity_poly.pdbx_seq_one_letter_code
_entity_poly.pdbx_strand_id
1 'polypeptide(L)'
;MQLYAEENDGWLSLYLTDNVPLLQVRYAHSPDALNSPGKGMELRLIQTLVAHHRGAIELASRPQGGTCLTLRFPLFNTLTGGEA
;
A
#
# COMPACT_ATOMS: atom_id res chain seq x y z
N MET A 1 -12.88 -2.81 9.83
CA MET A 1 -11.58 -2.28 9.36
C MET A 1 -10.61 -2.31 10.53
N GLN A 2 -9.42 -2.84 10.33
CA GLN A 2 -8.36 -2.94 11.34
C GLN A 2 -7.08 -2.29 10.78
N LEU A 3 -6.37 -1.55 11.61
CA LEU A 3 -5.06 -0.98 11.33
C LEU A 3 -4.09 -1.56 12.36
N TYR A 4 -3.05 -2.25 11.89
CA TYR A 4 -1.99 -2.77 12.73
C TYR A 4 -0.63 -2.35 12.20
N ALA A 5 0.35 -2.29 13.11
CA ALA A 5 1.72 -1.94 12.80
C ALA A 5 2.65 -3.00 13.39
N GLU A 6 3.69 -3.35 12.65
CA GLU A 6 4.72 -4.28 13.07
C GLU A 6 6.09 -3.72 12.69
N GLU A 7 7.02 -3.76 13.63
CA GLU A 7 8.43 -3.51 13.38
C GLU A 7 9.16 -4.85 13.30
N ASN A 8 9.84 -5.10 12.17
CA ASN A 8 10.70 -6.26 12.01
C ASN A 8 11.82 -5.99 11.00
N ASP A 9 13.02 -6.53 11.24
CA ASP A 9 14.17 -6.47 10.34
C ASP A 9 14.53 -5.05 9.85
N GLY A 10 14.32 -4.03 10.69
CA GLY A 10 14.57 -2.62 10.35
C GLY A 10 13.49 -1.98 9.46
N TRP A 11 12.33 -2.61 9.34
CA TRP A 11 11.17 -2.08 8.61
C TRP A 11 9.99 -1.87 9.55
N LEU A 12 9.29 -0.74 9.36
CA LEU A 12 7.95 -0.52 9.88
C LEU A 12 6.95 -0.93 8.81
N SER A 13 6.09 -1.89 9.15
CA SER A 13 5.00 -2.34 8.29
C SER A 13 3.68 -1.88 8.88
N LEU A 14 2.89 -1.13 8.10
CA LEU A 14 1.52 -0.76 8.40
C LEU A 14 0.59 -1.61 7.55
N TYR A 15 -0.44 -2.15 8.18
CA TYR A 15 -1.38 -3.05 7.52
C TYR A 15 -2.80 -2.57 7.75
N LEU A 16 -3.49 -2.29 6.65
CA LEU A 16 -4.88 -1.87 6.62
C LEU A 16 -5.70 -3.04 6.10
N THR A 17 -6.50 -3.65 6.97
CA THR A 17 -7.35 -4.79 6.62
C THR A 17 -8.82 -4.43 6.70
N ASP A 18 -9.56 -4.77 5.66
CA ASP A 18 -11.02 -4.78 5.66
C ASP A 18 -11.57 -6.22 5.61
N ASN A 19 -12.84 -6.35 5.96
CA ASN A 19 -13.58 -7.62 5.94
C ASN A 19 -14.76 -7.54 4.95
N VAL A 20 -14.66 -6.68 3.92
CA VAL A 20 -15.70 -6.49 2.92
C VAL A 20 -15.74 -7.72 2.02
N PRO A 21 -16.88 -8.43 1.92
CA PRO A 21 -17.00 -9.58 1.05
C PRO A 21 -16.70 -9.23 -0.40
N LEU A 22 -16.01 -10.13 -1.11
CA LEU A 22 -15.87 -10.11 -2.57
C LEU A 22 -17.19 -10.54 -3.24
N LEU A 23 -18.33 -9.96 -2.84
CA LEU A 23 -19.49 -9.92 -3.73
C LEU A 23 -19.03 -9.10 -4.93
N GLN A 24 -19.05 -9.68 -6.14
CA GLN A 24 -18.61 -9.02 -7.37
C GLN A 24 -19.14 -7.58 -7.40
N VAL A 25 -18.32 -6.63 -6.97
CA VAL A 25 -18.59 -5.22 -7.20
C VAL A 25 -18.38 -5.12 -8.70
N ARG A 26 -19.49 -5.15 -9.45
CA ARG A 26 -19.55 -4.97 -10.91
C ARG A 26 -18.98 -3.62 -11.38
N TYR A 27 -18.38 -2.85 -10.47
CA TYR A 27 -17.75 -1.59 -10.74
C TYR A 27 -16.27 -1.66 -10.36
N ALA A 28 -15.44 -1.45 -11.38
CA ALA A 28 -14.10 -0.88 -11.30
C ALA A 28 -12.91 -1.83 -11.09
N HIS A 29 -12.85 -2.97 -11.77
CA HIS A 29 -11.56 -3.33 -12.37
C HIS A 29 -11.43 -2.58 -13.71
N SER A 30 -11.00 -1.32 -13.63
CA SER A 30 -10.35 -0.68 -14.77
C SER A 30 -8.84 -0.87 -14.58
N PRO A 31 -8.15 -1.65 -15.43
CA PRO A 31 -6.68 -1.74 -15.36
C PRO A 31 -6.01 -0.36 -15.49
N ASP A 32 -6.74 0.63 -16.03
CA ASP A 32 -6.30 2.02 -16.13
C ASP A 32 -6.52 2.87 -14.88
N ALA A 33 -7.13 2.35 -13.81
CA ALA A 33 -7.24 3.10 -12.54
C ALA A 33 -5.86 3.37 -11.89
N LEU A 34 -4.82 2.64 -12.29
CA LEU A 34 -3.44 2.94 -11.91
C LEU A 34 -2.77 3.96 -12.83
N ASN A 35 -3.31 4.20 -14.02
CA ASN A 35 -2.65 4.93 -15.11
C ASN A 35 -3.43 6.16 -15.63
N SER A 36 -4.67 6.38 -15.19
CA SER A 36 -5.54 7.47 -15.69
C SER A 36 -5.88 8.50 -14.60
N PRO A 37 -5.80 9.81 -14.90
CA PRO A 37 -6.20 10.85 -13.97
C PRO A 37 -7.69 10.75 -13.60
N GLY A 38 -8.01 10.86 -12.30
CA GLY A 38 -9.39 10.95 -11.79
C GLY A 38 -10.02 9.63 -11.32
N LYS A 39 -9.37 8.47 -11.48
CA LYS A 39 -9.72 7.21 -10.81
C LYS A 39 -8.45 6.55 -10.30
N GLY A 40 -8.35 6.26 -9.01
CA GLY A 40 -7.14 5.67 -8.40
C GLY A 40 -6.01 6.67 -8.11
N MET A 41 -6.31 7.97 -8.13
CA MET A 41 -5.38 9.04 -7.72
C MET A 41 -4.96 8.91 -6.26
N GLU A 42 -5.83 8.39 -5.39
CA GLU A 42 -5.54 8.18 -3.98
C GLU A 42 -4.50 7.07 -3.81
N LEU A 43 -4.67 5.95 -4.52
CA LEU A 43 -3.66 4.87 -4.53
C LEU A 43 -2.37 5.33 -5.19
N ARG A 44 -2.44 6.14 -6.25
CA ARG A 44 -1.24 6.73 -6.87
C ARG A 44 -0.53 7.71 -5.92
N LEU A 45 -1.27 8.49 -5.15
CA LEU A 45 -0.73 9.37 -4.12
C LEU A 45 -0.05 8.55 -3.02
N ILE A 46 -0.71 7.49 -2.54
CA ILE A 46 -0.13 6.58 -1.55
C ILE A 46 1.15 5.93 -2.10
N GLN A 47 1.15 5.42 -3.32
CA GLN A 47 2.34 4.89 -3.99
C GLN A 47 3.46 5.93 -4.07
N THR A 48 3.13 7.18 -4.41
CA THR A 48 4.09 8.28 -4.53
C THR A 48 4.71 8.61 -3.17
N LEU A 49 3.91 8.69 -2.11
CA LEU A 49 4.38 8.93 -0.75
C LEU A 49 5.24 7.77 -0.26
N VAL A 50 4.80 6.52 -0.45
CA VAL A 50 5.57 5.32 -0.10
C VAL A 50 6.92 5.32 -0.82
N ALA A 51 6.95 5.60 -2.12
CA ALA A 51 8.19 5.67 -2.89
C ALA A 51 9.12 6.81 -2.41
N HIS A 52 8.56 7.98 -2.08
CA HIS A 52 9.33 9.09 -1.51
C HIS A 52 10.03 8.70 -0.20
N HIS A 53 9.38 7.87 0.62
CA HIS A 53 9.96 7.31 1.84
C HIS A 53 10.80 6.04 1.59
N ARG A 54 11.15 5.72 0.34
CA ARG A 54 11.89 4.50 -0.05
C ARG A 54 11.23 3.21 0.45
N GLY A 55 9.91 3.25 0.57
CA GLY A 55 9.09 2.17 1.06
C GLY A 55 8.60 1.23 -0.05
N ALA A 56 7.80 0.24 0.37
CA ALA A 56 7.13 -0.71 -0.51
C ALA A 56 5.62 -0.78 -0.20
N ILE A 57 4.82 -1.11 -1.20
CA ILE A 57 3.36 -1.22 -1.10
C ILE A 57 2.92 -2.55 -1.72
N GLU A 58 2.04 -3.27 -1.03
CA GLU A 58 1.45 -4.53 -1.49
C GLU A 58 -0.06 -4.51 -1.22
N LEU A 59 -0.84 -5.08 -2.14
CA LEU A 59 -2.28 -5.23 -2.00
C LEU A 59 -2.65 -6.69 -2.24
N ALA A 60 -3.23 -7.34 -1.23
CA ALA A 60 -3.66 -8.74 -1.30
C ALA A 60 -5.14 -8.87 -0.92
N SER A 61 -5.93 -9.53 -1.75
CA SER A 61 -7.32 -9.88 -1.45
C SER A 61 -7.43 -11.34 -1.04
N ARG A 62 -8.28 -11.66 -0.06
CA ARG A 62 -8.50 -13.05 0.39
C ARG A 62 -9.63 -13.70 -0.41
N PRO A 63 -9.58 -15.01 -0.73
CA PRO A 63 -10.59 -15.68 -1.55
C PRO A 63 -12.03 -15.57 -1.02
N GLN A 64 -12.22 -15.48 0.30
CA GLN A 64 -13.55 -15.36 0.93
C GLN A 64 -14.01 -13.90 1.13
N GLY A 65 -13.21 -12.91 0.69
CA GLY A 65 -13.46 -11.49 0.96
C GLY A 65 -12.46 -10.88 1.94
N GLY A 66 -12.41 -9.55 1.94
CA GLY A 66 -11.44 -8.75 2.67
C GLY A 66 -10.18 -8.46 1.83
N THR A 67 -9.70 -7.23 1.96
CA THR A 67 -8.43 -6.77 1.37
C THR A 67 -7.46 -6.40 2.47
N CYS A 68 -6.17 -6.66 2.24
CA CYS A 68 -5.07 -6.19 3.06
C CYS A 68 -4.16 -5.30 2.21
N LEU A 69 -4.07 -4.03 2.57
CA LEU A 69 -3.07 -3.10 2.05
C LEU A 69 -1.91 -3.05 3.04
N THR A 70 -0.71 -3.40 2.57
CA THR A 70 0.52 -3.37 3.36
C THR A 70 1.41 -2.24 2.86
N LEU A 71 1.81 -1.34 3.75
CA LEU A 71 2.77 -0.26 3.50
C LEU A 71 4.01 -0.52 4.35
N ARG A 72 5.20 -0.59 3.74
CA ARG A 72 6.46 -0.85 4.43
C ARG A 72 7.40 0.33 4.27
N PHE A 73 8.02 0.76 5.36
CA PHE A 73 8.97 1.86 5.40
C PHE A 73 10.25 1.43 6.11
N PRO A 74 11.43 1.81 5.62
CA PRO A 74 12.67 1.57 6.34
C PRO A 74 12.69 2.45 7.60
N LEU A 75 12.99 1.87 8.77
CA LEU A 75 13.10 2.62 10.03
C LEU A 75 14.39 3.43 10.14
N PHE A 76 15.43 2.93 9.48
CA PHE A 76 16.71 3.59 9.39
C PHE A 76 16.91 4.00 7.94
N ASN A 77 17.09 5.30 7.70
CA ASN A 77 17.68 5.73 6.46
C ASN A 77 19.07 5.09 6.41
N THR A 78 19.29 4.19 5.46
CA THR A 78 20.64 3.82 5.08
C THR A 78 21.34 5.11 4.63
N LEU A 79 22.16 5.65 5.54
CA LEU A 79 23.19 6.64 5.26
C LEU A 79 24.25 5.97 4.39
N THR A 80 23.90 5.63 3.15
CA THR A 80 24.90 5.50 2.10
C THR A 80 25.18 6.91 1.62
N GLY A 81 26.37 7.40 1.98
CA GLY A 81 26.75 8.80 1.96
C GLY A 81 26.61 9.50 0.60
N GLY A 82 26.44 10.81 0.72
CA GLY A 82 26.40 11.78 -0.35
C GLY A 82 26.30 13.15 0.29
N GLU A 83 27.41 13.62 0.86
CA GLU A 83 27.60 15.07 0.99
C GLU A 83 27.67 15.63 -0.42
N ALA A 84 26.84 16.64 -0.69
CA ALA A 84 26.99 17.57 -1.80
C ALA A 84 26.67 18.96 -1.26
#